data_AF-A0A5C6Z6V3-F1
#
_entry.id   AF-A0A5C6Z6V3-F1
#
_cell.length_a   1.000
_cell.length_b   1.000
_cell.length_c   1.000
_cell.angle_alpha   90.00
_cell.angle_beta   90.00
_cell.angle_gamma   90.00
#
_symmetry.space_group_name_H-M   'P 1'
#
loop_
_entity.id
_entity.type
_entity.pdbx_description
1 polymer ?
#
loop_
_entity_poly.entity_id
_entity_poly.type
_entity_poly.pdbx_seq_one_letter_code
_entity_poly.pdbx_strand_id
1 'polypeptide(L)' 'LFIAGVLAAQQMQHDQGRIDALAMAFIAVRLVYIALYIADRPTLRSAAWAIGVALSVGLFFA' A
#
# COMPACT_ATOMS: atom_id res chain seq x y z
N LEU A 1 2.06 8.13 -5.12
CA LEU A 1 2.37 6.78 -5.65
C LEU A 1 1.13 5.90 -5.67
N PHE A 2 0.52 5.60 -4.51
CA PHE A 2 -0.68 4.75 -4.41
C PHE A 2 -1.79 5.08 -5.43
N ILE A 3 -2.29 6.32 -5.44
CA ILE A 3 -3.37 6.74 -6.36
C ILE A 3 -2.97 6.54 -7.82
N ALA A 4 -1.74 6.89 -8.19
CA ALA A 4 -1.26 6.68 -9.55
C ALA A 4 -1.21 5.20 -9.93
N GLY A 5 -0.82 4.32 -9.00
CA GLY A 5 -0.83 2.87 -9.19
C GLY A 5 -2.25 2.33 -9.39
N VAL A 6 -3.21 2.74 -8.56
CA VAL A 6 -4.62 2.34 -8.69
C VAL A 6 -5.19 2.75 -10.05
N LEU A 7 -5.01 4.03 -10.42
CA LEU A 7 -5.52 4.54 -11.69
C LEU A 7 -4.86 3.86 -12.90
N ALA A 8 -3.56 3.60 -12.83
CA ALA A 8 -2.85 2.86 -13.88
C ALA A 8 -3.40 1.43 -14.03
N ALA A 9 -3.54 0.69 -12.92
CA ALA A 9 -4.06 -0.68 -12.94
C ALA A 9 -5.49 -0.75 -13.51
N GLN A 10 -6.34 0.20 -13.10
CA GLN A 10 -7.71 0.32 -13.62
C GLN A 10 -7.70 0.64 -15.12
N GLN A 11 -6.90 1.60 -15.57
CA GLN A 11 -6.81 1.97 -16.99
C GLN A 11 -6.28 0.82 -17.86
N MET A 12 -5.36 0.02 -17.32
CA MET A 12 -4.80 -1.16 -17.97
C MET A 12 -5.70 -2.41 -17.85
N GLN A 13 -6.87 -2.30 -17.20
CA GLN A 13 -7.86 -3.38 -17.04
C GLN A 13 -7.26 -4.63 -16.36
N HIS A 14 -6.41 -4.40 -15.37
CA HIS A 14 -5.89 -5.47 -14.51
C HIS A 14 -7.01 -6.14 -13.71
N ASP A 15 -6.75 -7.35 -13.18
CA ASP A 15 -7.73 -8.08 -12.39
C ASP A 15 -8.17 -7.25 -11.18
N GLN A 16 -9.47 -6.95 -11.10
CA GLN A 16 -10.03 -6.08 -10.07
C GLN A 16 -9.82 -6.64 -8.67
N GLY A 17 -9.90 -7.97 -8.51
CA GLY A 17 -9.67 -8.62 -7.22
C GLY A 17 -8.25 -8.41 -6.69
N ARG A 18 -7.24 -8.45 -7.58
CA ARG A 18 -5.84 -8.14 -7.24
C ARG A 18 -5.65 -6.67 -6.89
N ILE A 19 -6.28 -5.75 -7.61
CA ILE A 19 -6.26 -4.32 -7.29
C ILE A 19 -6.85 -4.09 -5.89
N ASP A 20 -8.02 -4.66 -5.60
CA ASP A 20 -8.72 -4.52 -4.33
C ASP A 20 -7.89 -5.09 -3.17
N ALA A 21 -7.28 -6.27 -3.36
CA ALA A 21 -6.43 -6.88 -2.34
C ALA A 21 -5.21 -6.01 -2.02
N LEU A 22 -4.52 -5.47 -3.02
CA LEU A 22 -3.37 -4.57 -2.82
C LEU A 22 -3.79 -3.24 -2.18
N ALA A 23 -4.93 -2.69 -2.59
CA ALA A 23 -5.49 -1.46 -2.01
C ALA A 23 -5.85 -1.64 -0.52
N MET A 24 -6.53 -2.73 -0.19
CA MET A 24 -6.87 -3.08 1.20
C MET A 24 -5.62 -3.33 2.04
N ALA A 25 -4.62 -4.04 1.50
CA ALA A 25 -3.34 -4.25 2.18
C ALA A 25 -2.63 -2.92 2.45
N PHE A 26 -2.65 -1.99 1.50
CA PHE A 26 -2.05 -0.66 1.67
C PHE A 26 -2.73 0.11 2.82
N ILE A 27 -4.06 0.12 2.86
CA ILE A 27 -4.83 0.76 3.94
C ILE A 27 -4.48 0.14 5.30
N ALA A 28 -4.46 -1.19 5.40
CA ALA A 28 -4.08 -1.89 6.63
C ALA A 28 -2.67 -1.49 7.10
N VAL A 29 -1.70 -1.43 6.18
CA VAL A 29 -0.33 -0.99 6.47
C VAL A 29 -0.28 0.48 6.91
N ARG A 30 -1.17 1.35 6.44
CA ARG A 30 -1.28 2.74 6.93
C ARG A 30 -1.80 2.80 8.36
N LEU A 31 -2.80 2.00 8.70
CA LEU A 31 -3.29 1.91 10.08
C LEU A 31 -2.19 1.40 11.02
N VAL A 32 -1.44 0.37 10.61
CA VAL A 32 -0.28 -0.14 11.36
C VAL A 32 0.80 0.95 11.52
N TYR A 33 1.12 1.68 10.45
CA TYR A 33 2.09 2.78 10.52
C TYR A 33 1.70 3.83 11.56
N ILE A 34 0.42 4.23 11.59
CA ILE A 34 -0.11 5.22 12.56
C ILE A 34 0.00 4.66 13.99
N ALA A 35 -0.41 3.42 14.22
CA ALA A 35 -0.30 2.78 15.52
C ALA A 35 1.17 2.73 16.02
N LEU A 36 2.11 2.39 15.13
CA LEU A 36 3.55 2.36 15.43
C LEU A 36 4.14 3.75 15.66
N TYR A 37 3.59 4.77 15.00
CA TYR A 37 3.95 6.17 15.26
C TYR A 37 3.54 6.57 16.68
N ILE A 38 2.29 6.28 17.06
CA ILE A 38 1.78 6.59 18.41
C ILE A 38 2.54 5.82 19.49
N ALA A 39 2.91 4.57 19.22
CA ALA A 39 3.67 3.72 20.14
C ALA A 39 5.20 3.99 20.17
N ASP A 40 5.66 5.03 19.46
CA ASP A 40 7.07 5.41 19.32
C ASP A 40 8.01 4.24 18.97
N ARG A 41 7.63 3.45 17.96
CA ARG A 41 8.43 2.32 17.44
C ARG A 41 9.04 2.68 16.08
N PRO A 42 10.16 3.44 16.04
CA PRO A 42 10.66 4.06 14.80
C PRO A 42 11.08 3.04 13.73
N THR A 43 11.77 1.95 14.10
CA THR A 43 12.26 0.95 13.15
C THR A 43 11.10 0.22 12.46
N LEU A 44 10.08 -0.19 13.23
CA LEU A 44 8.88 -0.84 12.70
C LEU A 44 8.05 0.12 11.85
N ARG A 45 7.95 1.38 12.28
CA ARG A 45 7.28 2.44 11.50
C ARG A 45 7.93 2.60 10.13
N SER A 46 9.26 2.64 10.06
CA SER A 46 9.99 2.71 8.79
C SER A 46 9.76 1.47 7.92
N ALA A 47 9.72 0.27 8.51
CA ALA A 47 9.38 -0.95 7.78
C ALA A 47 7.95 -0.89 7.20
N ALA A 48 6.96 -0.47 7.99
CA ALA A 48 5.58 -0.30 7.52
C ALA A 48 5.48 0.75 6.39
N TRP A 49 6.30 1.81 6.43
CA TRP A 49 6.40 2.75 5.32
C TRP A 49 6.95 2.09 4.04
N ALA A 50 8.04 1.34 4.14
CA ALA A 50 8.64 0.65 3.00
C ALA A 50 7.67 -0.36 2.37
N ILE A 51 6.93 -1.12 3.19
CA ILE A 51 5.87 -2.03 2.71
C ILE A 51 4.77 -1.25 1.99
N GLY A 52 4.34 -0.10 2.52
CA GLY A 52 3.35 0.75 1.85
C GLY A 52 3.80 1.25 0.48
N VAL A 53 5.09 1.58 0.34
CA VAL A 53 5.69 1.92 -0.96
C VAL A 53 5.69 0.71 -1.89
N ALA A 54 6.11 -0.47 -1.42
CA ALA A 54 6.13 -1.69 -2.21
C ALA A 54 4.73 -2.09 -2.73
N LEU A 55 3.69 -2.00 -1.90
CA LEU A 55 2.30 -2.23 -2.30
C LEU A 55 1.84 -1.21 -3.35
N SER A 56 2.25 0.06 -3.21
CA SER A 56 1.93 1.10 -4.20
C SER A 56 2.63 0.86 -5.54
N VAL A 57 3.85 0.31 -5.55
CA VAL A 57 4.55 -0.11 -6.77
C VAL A 57 3.90 -1.36 -7.37
N GLY A 58 3.51 -2.32 -6.53
CA GLY A 58 2.86 -3.57 -6.97
C GLY A 58 1.57 -3.33 -7.77
N LEU A 59 0.84 -2.24 -7.49
CA LEU A 59 -0.35 -1.86 -8.26
C LEU A 59 -0.06 -1.64 -9.75
N PHE A 60 1.13 -1.18 -10.14
CA PHE A 60 1.49 -1.01 -11.56
C PHE A 60 1.70 -2.34 -12.31
N PHE A 61 1.75 -3.46 -11.59
CA PHE A 61 2.02 -4.80 -12.13
C PHE A 61 0.99 -5.83 -11.65
N ALA A 62 -0.18 -5.37 -11.20
CA ALA A 62 -1.22 -6.21 -10.59
C ALA A 62 -1.89 -7.10 -11.65
#